data_AF-A0A922I0G4-F1
#
_entry.id   AF-A0A922I0G4-F1
#
_cell.length_a   1.000
_cell.length_b   1.000
_cell.length_c   1.000
_cell.angle_alpha   90.00
_cell.angle_beta   90.00
_cell.angle_gamma   90.00
#
_symmetry.space_group_name_H-M   'P 1'
#
loop_
_entity.id
_entity.type
_entity.pdbx_description
1 polymer ?
#
loop_
_entity_poly.entity_id
_entity_poly.type
_entity_poly.pdbx_seq_one_letter_code
_entity_poly.pdbx_strand_id
1 'polypeptide(L)'
;MSLSSRSYTSLPRILQIKNLLSNIGYSFHNSVIKNGPIQDRIESKLKSKLDPLNLDVQNESSMHNVPRGSETHFRVVIVSKKFNGLNALQRHRKVVKVLREEFQNIHAMAIEAYTPIQWEMDLNGKSDCRSPRCLGGSKSTK
;
A
#
# COMPACT_ATOMS: atom_id res chain seq x y z
N MET A 1 -1.28 -55.03 9.85
CA MET A 1 -2.59 -54.40 10.18
C MET A 1 -2.38 -53.43 11.33
N SER A 2 -3.12 -52.32 11.28
CA SER A 2 -3.28 -51.26 12.29
C SER A 2 -2.27 -50.12 12.33
N LEU A 3 -2.83 -48.96 11.97
CA LEU A 3 -2.34 -47.60 12.00
C LEU A 3 -2.12 -47.11 13.44
N SER A 4 -1.19 -46.16 13.62
CA SER A 4 -1.42 -45.05 14.54
C SER A 4 -0.74 -43.78 14.02
N SER A 5 -1.60 -42.86 13.60
CA SER A 5 -1.36 -41.47 13.25
C SER A 5 -1.12 -40.61 14.48
N ARG A 6 -0.18 -39.66 14.42
CA ARG A 6 -0.49 -38.24 14.66
C ARG A 6 0.67 -37.29 14.35
N SER A 7 0.29 -36.29 13.58
CA SER A 7 1.02 -35.17 13.03
C SER A 7 1.47 -34.20 14.11
N TYR A 8 2.69 -33.69 13.97
CA TYR A 8 3.07 -32.35 14.44
C TYR A 8 3.81 -31.65 13.32
N THR A 9 3.11 -30.78 12.61
CA THR A 9 3.72 -29.83 11.69
C THR A 9 4.60 -28.89 12.53
N SER A 10 5.90 -28.95 12.28
CA SER A 10 6.87 -27.96 12.77
C SER A 10 6.43 -26.58 12.28
N LEU A 11 5.90 -25.76 13.19
CA LEU A 11 5.65 -24.34 12.91
C LEU A 11 6.97 -23.69 12.46
N PRO A 12 6.96 -22.86 11.40
CA PRO A 12 8.18 -22.21 10.94
C PRO A 12 8.73 -21.31 12.06
N ARG A 13 10.04 -21.41 12.28
CA ARG A 13 10.89 -20.78 13.33
C ARG A 13 10.76 -19.24 13.45
N ILE A 14 9.91 -18.62 12.64
CA ILE A 14 9.65 -17.17 12.57
C ILE A 14 8.56 -16.75 13.57
N LEU A 15 7.67 -17.65 14.00
CA LEU A 15 6.57 -17.32 14.93
C LEU A 15 7.00 -17.23 16.41
N GLN A 16 8.20 -17.70 16.78
CA GLN A 16 8.70 -17.60 18.17
C GLN A 16 9.30 -16.23 18.53
N ILE A 17 9.64 -15.39 17.56
CA ILE A 17 10.32 -14.10 17.83
C ILE A 17 9.32 -13.02 18.28
N LYS A 18 8.03 -13.12 17.89
CA LYS A 18 7.02 -12.09 18.24
C LYS A 18 6.66 -12.05 19.73
N ASN A 19 6.77 -13.17 20.44
CA ASN A 19 6.38 -13.26 21.87
C ASN A 19 7.52 -12.97 22.86
N LEU A 20 8.76 -12.75 22.40
CA LEU A 20 9.89 -12.43 23.28
C LEU A 20 10.18 -10.93 23.41
N LEU A 21 9.60 -10.09 22.53
CA LEU A 21 9.83 -8.64 22.52
C LEU A 21 8.75 -7.83 23.24
N SER A 22 7.69 -8.47 23.76
CA SER A 22 6.65 -7.77 24.54
C SER A 22 7.00 -7.58 26.03
N ASN A 23 8.03 -8.25 26.54
CA ASN A 23 8.42 -8.24 27.97
C ASN A 23 9.72 -7.47 28.26
N ILE A 24 10.37 -6.90 27.26
CA ILE A 24 11.47 -5.96 27.46
C ILE A 24 10.89 -4.60 27.15
N GLY A 25 10.83 -3.70 28.13
CA GLY A 25 10.26 -2.36 28.06
C GLY A 25 10.96 -1.41 27.08
N TYR A 26 11.16 -1.83 25.84
CA TYR A 26 11.31 -0.92 24.72
C TYR A 26 9.92 -0.38 24.43
N SER A 27 9.64 0.82 24.92
CA SER A 27 8.69 1.70 24.24
C SER A 27 9.18 1.80 22.81
N PHE A 28 8.59 0.98 21.93
CA PHE A 28 8.66 1.16 20.51
C PHE A 28 7.98 2.49 20.29
N HIS A 29 8.76 3.56 20.38
CA HIS A 29 8.44 4.83 19.78
C HIS A 29 8.45 4.49 18.29
N ASN A 30 7.35 3.89 17.83
CA ASN A 30 6.98 3.85 16.43
C ASN A 30 7.20 5.30 16.02
N SER A 31 8.28 5.54 15.28
CA SER A 31 8.49 6.77 14.59
C SER A 31 7.23 6.94 13.75
N VAL A 32 6.27 7.69 14.27
CA VAL A 32 5.10 8.12 13.54
C VAL A 32 5.71 8.95 12.43
N ILE A 33 5.97 8.32 11.29
CA ILE A 33 6.16 9.03 10.04
C ILE A 33 4.87 9.83 9.94
N LYS A 34 4.97 11.14 10.17
CA LYS A 34 3.84 12.06 10.05
C LYS A 34 3.49 12.10 8.56
N ASN A 35 2.72 11.11 8.14
CA ASN A 35 1.93 11.18 6.94
C ASN A 35 0.99 12.39 7.07
N GLY A 36 0.64 13.02 5.95
CA GLY A 36 -0.30 14.12 6.00
C GLY A 36 -1.75 13.63 6.16
N PRO A 37 -2.68 14.54 6.49
CA PRO A 37 -4.05 14.19 6.87
C PRO A 37 -4.83 13.47 5.75
N ILE A 38 -4.56 13.77 4.48
CA ILE A 38 -5.20 13.07 3.36
C ILE A 38 -4.60 11.67 3.20
N GLN A 39 -3.27 11.54 3.31
CA GLN A 39 -2.61 10.24 3.26
C GLN A 39 -3.16 9.28 4.33
N ASP A 40 -3.32 9.76 5.57
CA ASP A 40 -3.87 8.97 6.68
C ASP A 40 -5.30 8.49 6.42
N ARG A 41 -6.14 9.34 5.80
CA ARG A 41 -7.51 8.99 5.41
C ARG A 41 -7.53 7.94 4.32
N ILE A 42 -6.68 8.08 3.29
CA ILE A 42 -6.53 7.10 2.21
C ILE A 42 -6.14 5.75 2.81
N GLU A 43 -5.09 5.71 3.63
CA GLU A 43 -4.62 4.48 4.26
C GLU A 43 -5.70 3.82 5.10
N SER A 44 -6.37 4.59 5.96
CA SER A 44 -7.41 4.08 6.86
C SER A 44 -8.59 3.48 6.09
N LYS A 45 -9.06 4.17 5.04
CA LYS A 45 -10.16 3.69 4.19
C LYS A 45 -9.78 2.42 3.43
N LEU A 46 -8.57 2.36 2.86
CA LEU A 46 -8.10 1.18 2.14
C LEU A 46 -7.90 -0.01 3.07
N LYS A 47 -7.27 0.20 4.24
CA LYS A 47 -7.10 -0.85 5.27
C LYS A 47 -8.46 -1.41 5.68
N SER A 48 -9.41 -0.55 6.05
CA SER A 48 -10.74 -0.96 6.51
C SER A 48 -11.56 -1.70 5.43
N LYS A 49 -11.59 -1.20 4.20
CA LYS A 49 -12.48 -1.73 3.16
C LYS A 49 -11.89 -2.87 2.35
N LEU A 50 -10.57 -2.87 2.13
CA LEU A 50 -9.93 -3.82 1.23
C LEU A 50 -9.10 -4.89 1.94
N ASP A 51 -8.82 -4.73 3.24
CA ASP A 51 -8.04 -5.68 4.05
C ASP A 51 -6.76 -6.14 3.30
N PRO A 52 -5.86 -5.18 2.98
CA PRO A 52 -4.71 -5.47 2.16
C PRO A 52 -3.64 -6.25 2.93
N LEU A 53 -2.98 -7.18 2.25
CA LEU A 53 -1.77 -7.84 2.76
C LEU A 53 -0.57 -6.89 2.72
N ASN A 54 -0.48 -6.09 1.66
CA ASN A 54 0.50 -5.02 1.52
C ASN A 54 -0.22 -3.76 1.07
N LEU A 55 0.09 -2.64 1.71
CA LEU A 55 -0.37 -1.32 1.33
C LEU A 55 0.79 -0.35 1.47
N ASP A 56 1.09 0.35 0.39
CA ASP A 56 2.04 1.46 0.34
C ASP A 56 1.33 2.66 -0.29
N VAL A 57 1.32 3.78 0.42
CA VAL A 57 0.72 5.04 -0.02
C VAL A 57 1.79 6.10 0.10
N GLN A 58 2.12 6.75 -1.01
CA GLN A 58 3.16 7.76 -1.07
C GLN A 58 2.59 9.07 -1.62
N ASN A 59 2.83 10.17 -0.91
CA ASN A 59 2.59 11.50 -1.42
C ASN A 59 3.74 11.93 -2.34
N GLU A 60 3.46 12.01 -3.64
CA GLU A 60 4.43 12.40 -4.67
C GLU A 60 4.27 13.86 -5.10
N SER A 61 3.45 14.65 -4.39
CA SER A 61 3.19 16.06 -4.73
C SER A 61 4.47 16.89 -4.87
N SER A 62 5.51 16.63 -4.07
CA SER A 62 6.81 17.31 -4.17
C SER A 62 7.55 17.08 -5.50
N MET A 63 7.16 16.09 -6.30
CA MET A 63 7.69 15.84 -7.64
C MET A 63 7.03 16.72 -8.71
N HIS A 64 6.04 17.52 -8.32
CA HIS A 64 5.28 18.42 -9.19
C HIS A 64 5.45 19.88 -8.77
N ASN A 65 5.09 20.80 -9.67
CA ASN A 65 5.14 22.24 -9.41
C ASN A 65 3.97 22.70 -8.52
N VAL A 66 3.91 22.17 -7.29
CA VAL A 66 2.90 22.49 -6.28
C VAL A 66 3.58 22.96 -4.99
N PRO A 67 2.90 23.75 -4.15
CA PRO A 67 3.46 24.23 -2.89
C PRO A 67 3.98 23.08 -2.00
N ARG A 68 5.00 23.37 -1.19
CA ARG A 68 5.57 22.40 -0.24
C ARG A 68 4.48 21.95 0.74
N GLY A 69 4.38 20.64 0.99
CA GLY A 69 3.34 20.07 1.84
C GLY A 69 1.99 19.86 1.17
N SER A 70 1.89 20.07 -0.15
CA SER A 70 0.69 19.69 -0.91
C SER A 70 0.43 18.19 -0.85
N GLU A 71 -0.85 17.81 -0.89
CA GLU A 71 -1.33 16.44 -0.90
C GLU A 71 -2.24 16.22 -2.12
N THR A 72 -1.73 16.51 -3.31
CA THR A 72 -2.51 16.52 -4.56
C THR A 72 -2.15 15.39 -5.51
N HIS A 73 -0.97 14.79 -5.37
CA HIS A 73 -0.52 13.66 -6.18
C HIS A 73 -0.13 12.49 -5.28
N PHE A 74 -0.75 11.34 -5.52
CA PHE A 74 -0.52 10.13 -4.73
C PHE A 74 -0.17 8.94 -5.60
N ARG A 75 0.63 8.05 -5.03
CA ARG A 75 0.84 6.71 -5.53
C ARG A 75 0.36 5.70 -4.49
N VAL A 76 -0.41 4.72 -4.94
CA VAL A 76 -0.97 3.67 -4.09
C VAL A 76 -0.63 2.32 -4.69
N VAL A 77 0.13 1.51 -3.94
CA VAL A 77 0.36 0.11 -4.23
C VAL A 77 -0.43 -0.71 -3.21
N ILE A 78 -1.32 -1.55 -3.70
CA ILE A 78 -2.21 -2.34 -2.84
C ILE A 78 -2.29 -3.79 -3.30
N VAL A 79 -2.08 -4.70 -2.34
CA VAL A 79 -2.17 -6.15 -2.55
C VAL A 79 -3.29 -6.68 -1.69
N SER A 80 -4.32 -7.28 -2.29
CA SER A 80 -5.46 -7.83 -1.56
C SER A 80 -6.07 -9.05 -2.24
N LYS A 81 -6.51 -10.02 -1.44
CA LYS A 81 -7.30 -11.17 -1.91
C LYS A 81 -8.64 -10.74 -2.53
N LYS A 82 -9.15 -9.55 -2.17
CA LYS A 82 -10.40 -9.00 -2.73
C LYS A 82 -10.31 -8.61 -4.21
N PHE A 83 -9.12 -8.74 -4.81
CA PHE A 83 -8.87 -8.54 -6.24
C PHE A 83 -8.86 -9.84 -7.05
N ASN A 84 -8.97 -11.00 -6.40
CA ASN A 84 -9.04 -12.29 -7.09
C ASN A 84 -10.26 -12.34 -8.03
N GLY A 85 -10.06 -12.82 -9.25
CA GLY A 85 -11.10 -12.88 -10.28
C GLY A 85 -11.45 -11.53 -10.92
N LEU A 86 -10.81 -10.42 -10.52
CA LEU A 86 -10.99 -9.11 -11.15
C LEU A 86 -9.85 -8.82 -12.13
N ASN A 87 -10.19 -8.21 -13.26
CA ASN A 87 -9.21 -7.64 -14.18
C ASN A 87 -8.65 -6.30 -13.66
N ALA A 88 -7.58 -5.79 -14.28
CA ALA A 88 -6.90 -4.56 -13.84
C ALA A 88 -7.85 -3.35 -13.71
N LEU A 89 -8.71 -3.12 -14.71
CA LEU A 89 -9.66 -2.01 -14.69
C LEU A 89 -10.68 -2.13 -13.54
N GLN A 90 -11.19 -3.34 -13.30
CA GLN A 90 -12.13 -3.59 -12.19
C GLN A 90 -11.49 -3.33 -10.83
N ARG A 91 -10.22 -3.73 -10.65
CA ARG A 91 -9.47 -3.45 -9.41
C ARG A 91 -9.27 -1.95 -9.22
N HIS A 92 -8.85 -1.25 -10.26
CA HIS A 92 -8.70 0.20 -10.25
C HIS A 92 -10.02 0.90 -9.85
N ARG A 93 -11.13 0.56 -10.53
CA ARG A 93 -12.47 1.09 -10.19
C ARG A 93 -12.88 0.78 -8.75
N LYS A 94 -12.50 -0.40 -8.22
CA LYS A 94 -12.79 -0.79 -6.84
C LYS A 94 -12.03 0.08 -5.83
N VAL A 95 -10.75 0.36 -6.08
CA VAL A 95 -9.94 1.28 -5.25
C VAL A 95 -10.50 2.69 -5.32
N VAL A 96 -10.73 3.22 -6.53
CA VAL A 96 -11.32 4.56 -6.72
C VAL A 96 -12.68 4.68 -6.02
N LYS A 97 -13.52 3.63 -6.06
CA LYS A 97 -14.81 3.62 -5.37
C LYS A 97 -14.66 3.78 -3.84
N VAL A 98 -13.64 3.17 -3.24
CA VAL A 98 -13.35 3.31 -1.80
C VAL A 98 -12.88 4.72 -1.46
N LEU A 99 -12.13 5.34 -2.37
CA LEU A 99 -11.49 6.64 -2.17
C LEU A 99 -12.27 7.83 -2.76
N ARG A 100 -13.50 7.62 -3.22
CA ARG A 100 -14.27 8.60 -4.00
C ARG A 100 -14.35 9.99 -3.36
N GLU A 101 -14.47 10.05 -2.04
CA GLU A 101 -14.52 11.31 -1.27
C GLU A 101 -13.17 12.03 -1.25
N GLU A 102 -12.05 11.30 -1.20
CA GLU A 102 -10.71 11.90 -1.13
C GLU A 102 -10.29 12.48 -2.49
N PHE A 103 -10.82 11.95 -3.61
CA PHE A 103 -10.61 12.48 -4.96
C PHE A 103 -11.13 13.92 -5.16
N GLN A 104 -11.93 14.47 -4.23
CA GLN A 104 -12.29 15.89 -4.27
C GLN A 104 -11.08 16.80 -3.95
N ASN A 105 -10.12 16.30 -3.19
CA ASN A 105 -8.94 17.04 -2.73
C ASN A 105 -7.65 16.64 -3.46
N ILE A 106 -7.69 15.57 -4.25
CA ILE A 106 -6.54 14.98 -4.95
C ILE A 106 -6.66 15.29 -6.44
N HIS A 107 -5.57 15.77 -7.05
CA HIS A 107 -5.52 16.04 -8.48
C HIS A 107 -5.30 14.76 -9.30
N ALA A 108 -4.35 13.92 -8.88
CA ALA A 108 -4.02 12.68 -9.58
C ALA A 108 -3.59 11.57 -8.63
N MET A 109 -3.89 10.32 -8.99
CA MET A 109 -3.47 9.15 -8.24
C MET A 109 -3.05 8.01 -9.15
N ALA A 110 -1.82 7.52 -9.01
CA ALA A 110 -1.37 6.28 -9.60
C ALA A 110 -1.80 5.11 -8.70
N ILE A 111 -2.50 4.12 -9.26
CA ILE A 111 -3.01 2.97 -8.50
C ILE A 111 -2.49 1.68 -9.13
N GLU A 112 -1.76 0.92 -8.32
CA GLU A 112 -1.28 -0.41 -8.65
C GLU A 112 -1.96 -1.43 -7.73
N ALA A 113 -2.81 -2.29 -8.30
CA ALA A 113 -3.64 -3.21 -7.54
C ALA A 113 -3.39 -4.67 -7.95
N TYR A 114 -2.78 -5.44 -7.04
CA TYR A 114 -2.32 -6.79 -7.30
C TYR A 114 -3.05 -7.84 -6.45
N THR A 115 -3.20 -9.04 -6.99
CA THR A 115 -3.52 -10.20 -6.16
C THR A 115 -2.26 -10.65 -5.41
N PRO A 116 -2.39 -11.37 -4.29
CA PRO A 116 -1.22 -11.87 -3.56
C PRO A 116 -0.31 -12.75 -4.43
N ILE A 117 -0.92 -13.57 -5.30
CA ILE A 117 -0.20 -14.45 -6.22
C ILE A 117 0.62 -13.64 -7.22
N GLN A 118 0.03 -12.62 -7.85
CA GLN A 118 0.74 -11.76 -8.80
C GLN A 118 1.86 -10.96 -8.13
N TRP A 119 1.63 -10.48 -6.91
CA TRP A 119 2.63 -9.73 -6.16
C TRP A 119 3.89 -10.56 -5.87
N GLU A 120 3.71 -11.85 -5.56
CA GLU A 120 4.80 -12.78 -5.30
C GLU A 120 5.49 -13.24 -6.59
N MET A 121 4.71 -13.63 -7.61
CA MET A 121 5.24 -14.22 -8.84
C MET A 121 5.82 -13.22 -9.83
N ASP A 122 5.14 -12.09 -10.06
CA ASP A 122 5.50 -11.17 -11.15
C ASP A 122 6.47 -10.08 -10.69
N LEU A 123 6.49 -9.79 -9.39
CA LEU A 123 7.13 -8.60 -8.84
C LEU A 123 8.18 -8.89 -7.77
N ASN A 124 8.36 -10.16 -7.36
CA ASN A 124 9.21 -10.54 -6.22
C ASN A 124 8.96 -9.65 -4.98
N GLY A 125 7.72 -9.21 -4.78
CA GLY A 125 7.32 -8.32 -3.71
C GLY A 125 7.71 -6.83 -3.86
N LYS A 126 8.00 -6.33 -5.07
CA LYS A 126 8.33 -4.91 -5.32
C LYS A 126 7.56 -4.33 -6.52
N SER A 127 6.91 -3.20 -6.31
CA SER A 127 6.32 -2.40 -7.38
C SER A 127 7.38 -1.62 -8.17
N ASP A 128 7.38 -1.68 -9.50
CA ASP A 128 8.38 -1.01 -10.35
C ASP A 128 7.91 0.33 -10.95
N CYS A 129 6.67 0.76 -10.71
CA CYS A 129 6.14 1.96 -11.35
C CYS A 129 6.64 3.22 -10.63
N ARG A 130 7.86 3.64 -10.91
CA ARG A 130 8.34 4.98 -10.56
C ARG A 130 7.57 5.98 -11.43
N SER A 131 6.83 6.90 -10.81
CA SER A 131 6.10 7.93 -11.54
C SER A 131 7.03 8.68 -12.51
N PRO A 132 6.61 8.92 -13.77
CA PRO A 132 7.44 9.60 -14.75
C PRO A 132 7.91 10.95 -14.20
N ARG A 133 9.17 11.31 -14.42
CA ARG A 133 9.65 12.66 -14.08
C ARG A 133 8.89 13.68 -14.93
N CYS A 134 8.07 14.51 -14.29
CA CYS A 134 7.42 15.63 -14.96
C CYS A 134 8.49 16.60 -15.48
N LEU A 135 8.63 16.67 -16.81
CA LEU A 135 9.33 17.73 -17.50
C LEU A 135 8.41 18.96 -17.47
N GLY A 136 8.40 19.69 -16.35
CA GLY A 136 7.55 20.87 -16.16
C GLY A 136 7.67 21.85 -17.33
N GLY A 137 6.54 22.44 -17.74
CA GLY A 137 6.47 23.40 -18.83
C GLY A 137 7.48 24.52 -18.62
N SER A 138 8.40 24.66 -19.58
CA SER A 138 9.31 25.79 -19.62
C SER A 138 8.49 27.07 -19.55
N LYS A 139 8.81 27.96 -18.59
CA LYS A 139 8.26 29.31 -18.60
C LYS A 139 8.67 29.95 -19.92
N SER A 140 7.72 30.17 -20.83
CA SER A 140 7.94 31.07 -21.96
C SER A 140 8.14 32.46 -21.37
N THR A 141 9.40 32.87 -21.24
CA THR A 141 9.77 34.27 -21.12
C THR A 141 9.33 34.96 -22.41
N LYS A 142 8.32 35.81 -22.30
CA LYS A 142 7.91 36.74 -23.36
C LYS A 142 8.75 38.00 -23.27
#